data_AF-A0A151THE8-F1
#
_entry.id   AF-A0A151THE8-F1
#
_cell.length_a   1.000
_cell.length_b   1.000
_cell.length_c   1.000
_cell.angle_alpha   90.00
_cell.angle_beta   90.00
_cell.angle_gamma   90.00
#
_symmetry.space_group_name_H-M   'P 1'
#
loop_
_entity.id
_entity.type
_entity.pdbx_description
1 polymer ?
#
loop_
_entity_poly.entity_id
_entity_poly.type
_entity_poly.pdbx_seq_one_letter_code
_entity_poly.pdbx_strand_id
1 'polypeptide(L)'
;MYRCFFRDLGVCLPFTQFECDFLNFVNVAPCQLHPNSCGFLRAFQVLCSALGVGVSLPIFLHFYQLKLGKTPLGWVSLNRSKVGGLFQLYS
;
A
#
# COMPACT_ATOMS: atom_id res chain seq x y z
N MET A 1 8.52 -5.69 13.21
CA MET A 1 7.97 -4.36 13.59
C MET A 1 6.45 -4.35 13.70
N TYR A 2 5.66 -4.72 12.67
CA TYR A 2 4.19 -4.71 12.78
C TYR A 2 3.60 -5.66 13.81
N ARG A 3 4.21 -6.83 14.01
CA ARG A 3 3.75 -7.78 15.03
C ARG A 3 3.72 -7.13 16.42
N CYS A 4 4.72 -6.32 16.78
CA CYS A 4 4.72 -5.60 18.06
C CYS A 4 3.64 -4.51 18.13
N PHE A 5 3.40 -3.78 17.03
CA PHE A 5 2.34 -2.76 17.00
C PHE A 5 0.93 -3.34 17.17
N PHE A 6 0.61 -4.42 16.43
CA PHE A 6 -0.71 -5.04 16.50
C PHE A 6 -0.89 -5.95 17.73
N ARG A 7 0.14 -6.69 18.13
CA ARG A 7 0.07 -7.67 19.23
C ARG A 7 0.45 -7.10 20.59
N ASP A 8 1.50 -6.29 20.67
CA ASP A 8 2.02 -5.79 21.96
C ASP A 8 1.46 -4.40 22.31
N LEU A 9 1.12 -3.57 21.30
CA LEU A 9 0.55 -2.24 21.50
C LEU A 9 -0.99 -2.20 21.37
N GLY A 10 -1.64 -3.27 20.91
CA GLY A 10 -3.09 -3.33 20.70
C GLY A 10 -3.63 -2.33 19.66
N VAL A 11 -2.74 -1.70 18.88
CA VAL A 11 -3.12 -0.70 17.89
C VAL A 11 -3.66 -1.43 16.67
N CYS A 12 -4.96 -1.64 16.64
CA CYS A 12 -5.67 -1.96 15.42
C CYS A 12 -5.82 -0.64 14.65
N LEU A 13 -4.85 -0.31 13.77
CA LEU A 13 -5.12 0.70 12.75
C LEU A 13 -6.34 0.18 11.97
N PRO A 14 -7.51 0.87 12.00
CA PRO A 14 -8.62 0.43 11.19
C PRO A 14 -8.16 0.53 9.75
N PHE A 15 -7.96 -0.63 9.12
CA PHE A 15 -7.69 -0.67 7.69
C PHE A 15 -8.87 -0.01 7.01
N THR A 16 -8.57 0.99 6.20
CA THR A 16 -9.57 1.60 5.32
C THR A 16 -10.09 0.55 4.34
N GLN A 17 -11.30 0.74 3.81
CA GLN A 17 -11.84 -0.18 2.80
C GLN A 17 -10.87 -0.41 1.63
N PHE A 18 -10.19 0.66 1.20
CA PHE A 18 -9.16 0.59 0.16
C PHE A 18 -7.95 -0.28 0.53
N GLU A 19 -7.44 -0.20 1.77
CA GLU A 19 -6.35 -1.05 2.23
C GLU A 19 -6.79 -2.52 2.33
N CYS A 20 -8.03 -2.78 2.78
CA CYS A 20 -8.63 -4.11 2.78
C CYS A 20 -8.75 -4.68 1.36
N ASP A 21 -9.27 -3.88 0.42
CA ASP A 21 -9.42 -4.28 -0.99
C ASP A 21 -8.05 -4.57 -1.63
N PHE A 22 -7.04 -3.78 -1.29
CA PHE A 22 -5.67 -4.02 -1.73
C PHE A 22 -5.11 -5.32 -1.15
N LEU A 23 -5.20 -5.53 0.15
CA LEU A 23 -4.72 -6.76 0.80
C LEU A 23 -5.41 -8.01 0.27
N ASN A 24 -6.71 -7.91 -0.03
CA ASN A 24 -7.48 -8.98 -0.67
C ASN A 24 -7.00 -9.22 -2.11
N PHE A 25 -6.77 -8.16 -2.89
CA PHE A 25 -6.24 -8.26 -4.25
C PHE A 25 -4.87 -8.93 -4.31
N VAL A 26 -3.98 -8.61 -3.37
CA VAL A 26 -2.64 -9.23 -3.29
C VAL A 26 -2.61 -10.55 -2.51
N ASN A 27 -3.75 -10.95 -1.94
CA ASN A 27 -3.94 -12.17 -1.14
C ASN A 27 -2.85 -12.36 -0.06
N VAL A 28 -2.50 -11.29 0.65
CA VAL A 28 -1.53 -11.35 1.76
C VAL A 28 -2.11 -10.75 3.03
N ALA A 29 -1.69 -11.32 4.15
CA ALA A 29 -2.01 -10.79 5.46
C ALA A 29 -1.33 -9.41 5.65
N PRO A 30 -1.94 -8.48 6.41
CA PRO A 30 -1.31 -7.18 6.70
C PRO A 30 0.09 -7.31 7.31
N CYS A 31 0.35 -8.41 8.03
CA CYS A 31 1.65 -8.71 8.63
C CYS A 31 2.75 -9.07 7.61
N GLN A 32 2.38 -9.45 6.38
CA GLN A 32 3.31 -9.79 5.28
C GLN A 32 3.61 -8.59 4.38
N LEU A 33 2.87 -7.49 4.55
CA LEU A 33 3.10 -6.23 3.83
C LEU A 33 4.24 -5.46 4.50
N HIS A 34 5.23 -5.03 3.71
CA HIS A 34 6.35 -4.28 4.24
C HIS A 34 5.90 -2.90 4.76
N PRO A 35 6.47 -2.36 5.86
CA PRO A 35 6.07 -1.04 6.38
C PRO A 35 6.16 0.10 5.37
N ASN A 36 7.16 0.03 4.50
CA ASN A 36 7.29 0.94 3.38
C ASN A 36 6.07 0.89 2.44
N SER A 37 5.55 -0.30 2.17
CA SER A 37 4.36 -0.53 1.35
C SER A 37 3.09 0.06 1.97
N CYS A 38 2.91 -0.09 3.28
CA CYS A 38 1.80 0.58 3.99
C CYS A 38 1.90 2.11 3.89
N GLY A 39 3.10 2.66 3.94
CA GLY A 39 3.34 4.09 3.73
C GLY A 39 2.88 4.58 2.35
N PHE A 40 3.09 3.80 1.30
CA PHE A 40 2.62 4.13 -0.05
C PHE A 40 1.09 4.13 -0.16
N LEU A 41 0.40 3.16 0.46
CA LEU A 41 -1.06 3.13 0.51
C LEU A 41 -1.61 4.40 1.18
N ARG A 42 -1.06 4.75 2.35
CA ARG A 42 -1.45 5.95 3.10
C ARG A 42 -1.16 7.24 2.33
N ALA A 43 0.01 7.34 1.70
CA ALA A 43 0.37 8.52 0.90
C ALA A 43 -0.57 8.72 -0.28
N PHE A 44 -0.95 7.64 -0.97
CA PHE A 44 -1.91 7.72 -2.08
C PHE A 44 -3.30 8.15 -1.62
N GLN A 45 -3.77 7.64 -0.47
CA GLN A 45 -5.04 8.07 0.11
C GLN A 45 -5.07 9.55 0.46
N VAL A 46 -4.00 10.05 1.09
CA VAL A 46 -3.86 11.47 1.42
C VAL A 46 -3.84 12.31 0.15
N LEU A 47 -3.14 11.86 -0.90
CA LEU A 47 -3.10 12.56 -2.18
C LEU A 47 -4.46 12.59 -2.87
N CYS A 48 -5.16 11.46 -2.93
CA CYS A 48 -6.54 11.37 -3.45
C CYS A 48 -7.48 12.30 -2.68
N SER A 49 -7.39 12.31 -1.34
CA SER A 49 -8.17 13.20 -0.49
C SER A 49 -7.85 14.68 -0.73
N ALA A 50 -6.58 15.03 -0.96
CA ALA A 50 -6.16 16.39 -1.26
C ALA A 50 -6.63 16.85 -2.64
N LEU A 51 -6.70 15.93 -3.61
CA LEU A 51 -7.20 16.19 -4.97
C LEU A 51 -8.73 16.11 -5.08
N GLY A 52 -9.44 15.69 -4.02
CA GLY A 52 -10.89 15.46 -4.05
C GLY A 52 -11.30 14.27 -4.93
N VAL A 53 -10.38 13.35 -5.22
CA VAL A 53 -10.61 12.19 -6.09
C VAL A 53 -10.78 10.93 -5.22
N GLY A 54 -11.68 10.04 -5.62
CA GLY A 54 -11.86 8.75 -4.97
C GLY A 54 -10.59 7.88 -5.08
N VAL A 55 -10.24 7.21 -3.98
CA VAL A 55 -9.13 6.25 -3.96
C VAL A 55 -9.53 5.03 -4.80
N SER A 56 -8.69 4.64 -5.78
CA SER A 56 -9.00 3.54 -6.69
C SER A 56 -7.81 2.59 -6.84
N LEU A 57 -8.08 1.30 -6.66
CA LEU A 57 -7.08 0.23 -6.73
C LEU A 57 -6.37 0.14 -8.09
N PRO A 58 -7.06 0.14 -9.25
CA PRO A 58 -6.38 0.09 -10.54
C PRO A 58 -5.50 1.32 -10.80
N ILE A 59 -5.89 2.50 -10.33
CA ILE A 59 -5.07 3.73 -10.44
C ILE A 59 -3.82 3.59 -9.56
N PHE A 60 -3.98 3.06 -8.36
CA PHE A 60 -2.85 2.77 -7.48
C PHE A 60 -1.85 1.80 -8.13
N LEU A 61 -2.34 0.70 -8.71
CA LEU A 61 -1.49 -0.30 -9.39
C LEU A 61 -0.85 0.23 -10.68
N HIS A 62 -1.42 1.27 -11.29
CA HIS A 62 -0.80 1.96 -12.41
C HIS A 62 0.49 2.70 -11.98
N PHE A 63 0.43 3.40 -10.85
CA PHE A 63 1.54 4.20 -10.32
C PHE A 63 2.52 3.40 -9.45
N TYR A 64 2.07 2.31 -8.82
CA TYR A 64 2.86 1.49 -7.91
C TYR A 64 2.86 0.04 -8.37
N GLN A 65 4.05 -0.48 -8.67
CA GLN A 65 4.25 -1.88 -9.01
C GLN A 65 4.49 -2.70 -7.76
N LEU A 66 3.76 -3.81 -7.66
CA LEU A 66 3.96 -4.84 -6.64
C LEU A 66 5.15 -5.70 -6.99
N LYS A 67 6.08 -5.86 -6.05
CA LYS A 67 7.10 -6.90 -6.07
C LYS A 67 6.88 -7.83 -4.90
N LEU A 68 6.43 -9.04 -5.19
CA LEU A 68 6.41 -10.13 -4.22
C LEU A 68 7.85 -10.66 -4.05
N GLY A 69 8.35 -10.64 -2.82
CA GLY A 69 9.58 -11.34 -2.47
C GLY A 69 9.44 -12.86 -2.69
N LYS A 70 10.56 -13.57 -2.89
CA LYS A 70 10.54 -15.04 -3.01
C LYS A 70 10.06 -15.68 -1.71
N THR A 71 9.20 -16.70 -1.82
CA THR A 71 8.74 -17.59 -0.74
C THR A 71 9.92 -18.23 0.00
N PRO A 72 9.85 -18.48 1.33
CA PRO A 72 8.65 -18.60 2.18
C PRO A 72 8.33 -17.38 3.08
N LEU A 73 9.19 -16.37 3.13
CA LEU A 73 8.99 -15.08 3.83
C LEU A 73 9.03 -13.91 2.84
N GLY A 74 8.39 -14.09 1.69
CA GLY A 74 8.35 -13.09 0.63
C GLY A 74 7.53 -11.86 1.05
N TRP A 75 8.18 -10.85 1.61
CA TRP A 75 7.54 -9.58 1.91
C TRP A 75 6.99 -8.96 0.62
N VAL A 76 5.77 -8.42 0.69
CA VAL A 76 5.21 -7.66 -0.44
C VAL A 76 5.74 -6.23 -0.36
N SER A 77 6.56 -5.88 -1.35
CA SER A 77 7.16 -4.56 -1.48
C SER A 77 6.51 -3.81 -2.63
N LEU A 78 6.12 -2.56 -2.39
CA LEU A 78 5.68 -1.65 -3.44
C LEU A 78 6.88 -0.83 -3.93
N ASN A 79 7.02 -0.75 -5.25
CA ASN A 79 7.94 0.17 -5.90
C ASN A 79 7.17 1.12 -6.80
N ARG A 80 7.70 2.33 -7.02
CA ARG A 80 7.13 3.23 -8.01
C ARG A 80 7.22 2.58 -9.40
N SER A 81 6.13 2.64 -10.14
CA SER A 81 6.07 2.20 -11.54
C SER A 81 7.03 3.01 -12.39
N LYS A 82 7.69 2.37 -13.36
CA LYS A 82 8.56 3.06 -14.34
C LYS A 82 7.78 3.89 -15.36
N VAL A 83 6.47 3.68 -15.43
CA VAL A 83 5.57 4.45 -16.30
C VAL A 83 5.18 5.70 -15.52
N GLY A 84 5.69 6.86 -15.95
CA GLY A 84 5.27 8.20 -15.54
C GLY A 84 4.98 8.37 -14.04
N GLY A 85 5.95 8.83 -13.26
CA GLY A 85 5.71 9.05 -11.83
C GLY A 85 4.50 9.96 -11.60
N LEU A 86 3.77 9.76 -10.50
CA LEU A 86 2.63 10.59 -10.07
C LEU A 86 2.92 12.12 -10.08
N PHE A 87 4.20 12.50 -10.02
CA PHE A 87 4.70 13.88 -10.05
C PHE A 87 5.17 14.36 -11.43
N GLN A 88 5.19 13.49 -12.44
CA GLN A 88 5.63 13.82 -13.78
C GLN A 88 4.54 14.53 -14.60
N LEU A 89 3.29 14.53 -14.10
CA LEU A 89 2.18 15.32 -14.64
C LEU A 89 2.29 16.82 -14.27
N TYR A 90 3.23 17.21 -13.41
CA TYR A 90 3.44 18.59 -12.96
C TYR A 90 4.84 19.13 -13.33
N SER A 91 5.57 18.47 -14.22
CA SER A 91 6.89 18.93 -14.70
C SER A 91 6.85 19.46 -16.11
#